data_AF-A0A8J4BU10-F1
#
_entry.id   AF-A0A8J4BU10-F1
#
_cell.length_a   1.000
_cell.length_b   1.000
_cell.length_c   1.000
_cell.angle_alpha   90.00
_cell.angle_beta   90.00
_cell.angle_gamma   90.00
#
_symmetry.space_group_name_H-M   'P 1'
#
loop_
_entity.id
_entity.type
_entity.pdbx_description
1 polymer ?
#
loop_
_entity_poly.entity_id
_entity_poly.type
_entity_poly.pdbx_seq_one_letter_code
_entity_poly.pdbx_strand_id
1 'polypeptide(L)'
;MARQLPFVRQAVRALLPSVLEQIESAAGHQCSFDGRSGCAGFDPLCNLLVPGRPLTSSNLQGHTVLFLPSSLRELQAQLTHYRRCKCQRPDTAACVVLPAYSERKASALLAGMRLIRRFEPGTVMFNGVDLSGAPVPLPGLPYSVDVWFDPLLPHEPGSATDFEPSIRAMLSPKALAMTGAGVPLIQVGVAGRDLKVLVDTGASDDFISEAEVNALGLTPKSSEWSHVTLADGGKQSILGRVTLRLCLGPLRITTQPYVLCELTDVATYIMGSSTL
;
A
#
# COMPACT_ATOMS: atom_id res chain seq x y z
N MET A 1 -37.50 26.86 16.27
CA MET A 1 -36.23 27.52 16.67
C MET A 1 -35.09 26.52 16.52
N ALA A 2 -34.33 26.57 15.43
CA ALA A 2 -33.15 25.72 15.25
C ALA A 2 -32.01 26.29 16.09
N ARG A 3 -31.54 25.56 17.12
CA ARG A 3 -30.32 25.92 17.86
C ARG A 3 -29.15 25.88 16.89
N GLN A 4 -28.54 27.04 16.62
CA GLN A 4 -27.26 27.14 15.93
C GLN A 4 -26.23 26.34 16.75
N LEU A 5 -25.79 25.20 16.22
CA LEU A 5 -24.73 24.42 16.84
C LEU A 5 -23.42 25.23 16.77
N PRO A 6 -22.62 25.27 17.84
CA PRO A 6 -21.36 25.98 17.87
C PRO A 6 -20.44 25.51 16.73
N PHE A 7 -19.73 26.47 16.13
CA PHE A 7 -18.85 26.25 14.99
C PHE A 7 -17.66 25.37 15.40
N VAL A 8 -17.75 24.05 15.17
CA VAL A 8 -16.66 23.13 15.50
C VAL A 8 -15.59 23.20 14.42
N ARG A 9 -14.50 23.93 14.68
CA ARG A 9 -13.30 23.92 13.83
C ARG A 9 -12.71 22.51 13.85
N GLN A 10 -12.75 21.81 12.71
CA GLN A 10 -12.21 20.45 12.50
C GLN A 10 -12.41 19.53 13.72
N ALA A 11 -13.66 19.10 13.95
CA ALA A 11 -13.99 18.16 14.99
C ALA A 11 -13.13 16.89 14.82
N VAL A 12 -12.17 16.70 15.73
CA VAL A 12 -11.53 15.39 15.91
C VAL A 12 -12.65 14.43 16.27
N ARG A 13 -12.81 13.38 15.46
CA ARG A 13 -13.80 12.33 15.69
C ARG A 13 -13.06 11.13 16.25
N ALA A 14 -13.40 10.71 17.46
CA ALA A 14 -12.89 9.50 18.06
C ALA A 14 -13.95 8.40 17.93
N LEU A 15 -13.57 7.22 17.46
CA LEU A 15 -14.48 6.07 17.40
C LEU A 15 -14.93 5.67 18.82
N LEU A 16 -16.19 5.31 18.99
CA LEU A 16 -16.69 4.81 20.28
C LEU A 16 -16.08 3.45 20.62
N PRO A 17 -15.73 3.18 21.90
CA PRO A 17 -15.21 1.87 22.32
C PRO A 17 -16.15 0.71 21.96
N SER A 18 -17.46 0.87 22.17
CA SER A 18 -18.45 -0.14 21.84
C SER A 18 -18.55 -0.44 20.34
N VAL A 19 -18.15 0.50 19.49
CA VAL A 19 -18.09 0.31 18.03
C VAL A 19 -16.79 -0.38 17.65
N LEU A 20 -15.67 -0.03 18.28
CA LEU A 20 -14.40 -0.73 18.12
C LEU A 20 -14.52 -2.20 18.49
N GLU A 21 -15.09 -2.50 19.67
CA GLU A 21 -15.33 -3.88 20.13
C GLU A 21 -16.15 -4.70 19.11
N GLN A 22 -17.17 -4.09 18.51
CA GLN A 22 -17.96 -4.76 17.46
C GLN A 22 -17.14 -5.03 16.19
N ILE A 23 -16.24 -4.13 15.82
CA ILE A 23 -15.34 -4.30 14.67
C ILE A 23 -14.34 -5.42 14.96
N GLU A 24 -13.68 -5.38 16.12
CA GLU A 24 -12.69 -6.38 16.54
C GLU A 24 -13.30 -7.78 16.66
N SER A 25 -14.50 -7.87 17.23
CA SER A 25 -15.28 -9.10 17.31
C SER A 25 -15.61 -9.66 15.93
N ALA A 26 -16.06 -8.81 15.00
CA ALA A 26 -16.36 -9.24 13.62
C ALA A 26 -15.11 -9.60 12.81
N ALA A 27 -13.97 -8.94 13.09
CA ALA A 27 -12.69 -9.25 12.47
C ALA A 27 -12.08 -10.55 13.02
N GLY A 28 -12.35 -10.88 14.29
CA GLY A 28 -11.66 -11.94 15.03
C GLY A 28 -10.28 -11.54 15.53
N HIS A 29 -9.98 -10.23 15.56
CA HIS A 29 -8.67 -9.68 15.90
C HIS A 29 -8.80 -8.33 16.60
N GLN A 30 -7.92 -8.05 17.57
CA GLN A 30 -7.81 -6.73 18.18
C GLN A 30 -7.10 -5.76 17.23
N CYS A 31 -7.64 -4.55 17.10
CA CYS A 31 -7.03 -3.49 16.31
C CYS A 31 -5.94 -2.81 17.14
N SER A 32 -4.73 -2.73 16.58
CA SER A 32 -3.56 -2.14 17.24
C SER A 32 -3.41 -0.64 16.96
N PHE A 33 -4.18 -0.09 16.02
CA PHE A 33 -3.98 1.27 15.50
C PHE A 33 -5.29 1.93 15.07
N ASP A 34 -5.38 3.24 15.29
CA ASP A 34 -6.32 4.13 14.60
C ASP A 34 -5.52 5.21 13.86
N GLY A 35 -5.58 5.21 12.52
CA GLY A 35 -4.76 6.06 11.66
C GLY A 35 -5.04 7.56 11.72
N ARG A 36 -6.14 8.02 12.37
CA ARG A 36 -6.52 9.44 12.37
C ARG A 36 -7.29 9.95 13.56
N SER A 37 -7.72 9.10 14.48
CA SER A 37 -8.26 9.60 15.75
C SER A 37 -7.12 10.32 16.49
N GLY A 38 -7.15 11.65 16.51
CA GLY A 38 -6.53 12.37 17.60
C GLY A 38 -7.14 11.80 18.87
N CYS A 39 -6.38 10.97 19.58
CA CYS A 39 -6.86 10.29 20.77
C CYS A 39 -7.36 11.35 21.75
N ALA A 40 -8.67 11.45 21.89
CA ALA A 40 -9.31 12.32 22.86
C ALA A 40 -9.15 11.72 24.28
N GLY A 41 -7.90 11.52 24.72
CA GLY A 41 -7.56 10.94 26.02
C GLY A 41 -7.49 9.42 26.09
N PHE A 42 -7.38 8.70 24.97
CA PHE A 42 -7.23 7.23 24.94
C PHE A 42 -5.76 6.81 24.74
N ASP A 43 -4.91 7.08 25.73
CA ASP A 43 -3.46 6.80 25.71
C ASP A 43 -3.05 5.35 25.39
N PRO A 44 -3.76 4.27 25.79
CA PRO A 44 -3.25 2.91 25.57
C PRO A 44 -3.24 2.44 24.10
N LEU A 45 -4.12 3.00 23.25
CA LEU A 45 -4.31 2.55 21.86
C LEU A 45 -3.56 3.42 20.83
N CYS A 46 -3.01 4.56 21.24
CA CYS A 46 -2.37 5.54 20.36
C CYS A 46 -0.83 5.57 20.44
N ASN A 47 -0.20 4.57 21.04
CA ASN A 47 1.24 4.56 21.37
C ASN A 47 2.20 4.65 20.17
N LEU A 48 1.71 4.60 18.92
CA LEU A 48 2.55 4.60 17.72
C LEU A 48 2.39 5.85 16.83
N LEU A 49 1.38 6.70 17.06
CA LEU A 49 1.19 7.93 16.30
C LEU A 49 1.52 9.15 17.17
N VAL A 50 2.74 9.65 17.02
CA VAL A 50 3.08 11.01 17.46
C VAL A 50 2.16 11.98 16.70
N PRO A 51 1.37 12.82 17.40
CA PRO A 51 0.53 13.83 16.76
C PRO A 51 1.32 14.58 15.67
N GLY A 52 0.80 14.59 14.45
CA GLY A 52 1.44 15.26 13.30
C GLY A 52 2.33 14.37 12.41
N ARG A 53 2.57 13.09 12.75
CA ARG A 53 3.20 12.15 11.80
C ARG A 53 2.15 11.48 10.91
N PRO A 54 2.35 11.46 9.58
CA PRO A 54 1.45 10.74 8.70
C PRO A 54 1.57 9.22 8.94
N LEU A 55 0.45 8.51 8.87
CA LEU A 55 0.41 7.05 9.02
C LEU A 55 1.37 6.33 8.07
N THR A 56 1.58 6.88 6.88
CA THR A 56 2.52 6.36 5.87
C THR A 56 4.00 6.38 6.28
N SER A 57 4.33 7.03 7.40
CA SER A 57 5.66 7.05 8.00
C SER A 57 5.84 6.05 9.15
N SER A 58 4.78 5.32 9.53
CA SER A 58 4.81 4.35 10.62
C SER A 58 5.08 2.94 10.09
N ASN A 59 5.62 2.04 10.93
CA ASN A 59 5.71 0.63 10.57
C ASN A 59 4.41 -0.07 10.97
N LEU A 60 3.68 -0.62 10.00
CA LEU A 60 2.43 -1.34 10.24
C LEU A 60 2.60 -2.86 10.38
N GLN A 61 3.83 -3.38 10.18
CA GLN A 61 4.10 -4.81 10.13
C GLN A 61 3.64 -5.57 11.39
N GLY A 62 2.90 -6.66 11.22
CA GLY A 62 2.43 -7.54 12.29
C GLY A 62 1.25 -7.00 13.10
N HIS A 63 0.65 -5.89 12.66
CA HIS A 63 -0.47 -5.27 13.35
C HIS A 63 -1.78 -5.36 12.57
N THR A 64 -2.90 -5.21 13.29
CA THR A 64 -4.23 -5.02 12.67
C THR A 64 -4.59 -3.54 12.72
N VAL A 65 -4.65 -2.89 11.57
CA VAL A 65 -4.75 -1.42 11.49
C VAL A 65 -6.17 -0.98 11.15
N LEU A 66 -6.75 -0.04 11.90
CA LEU A 66 -8.04 0.57 11.57
C LEU A 66 -7.85 1.86 10.78
N PHE A 67 -8.42 1.90 9.57
CA PHE A 67 -8.45 3.08 8.71
C PHE A 67 -9.83 3.76 8.74
N LEU A 68 -9.80 5.06 9.06
CA LEU A 68 -10.95 5.98 9.03
C LEU A 68 -10.67 7.12 8.02
N PRO A 69 -10.53 6.81 6.71
CA PRO A 69 -10.11 7.79 5.71
C PRO A 69 -11.18 8.88 5.53
N SER A 70 -10.76 10.14 5.39
CA SER A 70 -11.68 11.25 5.08
C SER A 70 -11.91 11.44 3.59
N SER A 71 -11.15 10.74 2.73
CA SER A 71 -11.23 10.83 1.28
C SER A 71 -10.70 9.57 0.59
N LEU A 72 -11.07 9.36 -0.68
CA LEU A 72 -10.53 8.25 -1.50
C LEU A 72 -9.03 8.37 -1.75
N ARG A 73 -8.51 9.60 -1.90
CA ARG A 73 -7.07 9.84 -2.08
C ARG A 73 -6.28 9.40 -0.84
N GLU A 74 -6.81 9.70 0.33
CA GLU A 74 -6.21 9.26 1.59
C GLU A 74 -6.29 7.74 1.75
N LEU A 75 -7.45 7.14 1.48
CA LEU A 75 -7.63 5.69 1.50
C LEU A 75 -6.60 5.01 0.60
N GLN A 76 -6.41 5.51 -0.62
CA GLN A 76 -5.41 4.99 -1.55
C GLN A 76 -4.00 5.06 -0.96
N ALA A 77 -3.59 6.21 -0.40
CA ALA A 77 -2.27 6.36 0.20
C ALA A 77 -2.05 5.41 1.39
N GLN A 78 -3.06 5.27 2.25
CA GLN A 78 -3.02 4.35 3.40
C GLN A 78 -2.94 2.89 2.96
N LEU A 79 -3.78 2.47 2.01
CA LEU A 79 -3.79 1.10 1.50
C LEU A 79 -2.53 0.73 0.71
N THR A 80 -1.96 1.66 -0.06
CA THR A 80 -0.66 1.42 -0.73
C THR A 80 0.43 1.17 0.30
N HIS A 81 0.51 2.01 1.34
CA HIS A 81 1.49 1.84 2.41
C HIS A 81 1.27 0.53 3.20
N TYR A 82 0.03 0.26 3.58
CA TYR A 82 -0.38 -1.00 4.24
C TYR A 82 0.04 -2.23 3.44
N ARG A 83 -0.27 -2.26 2.14
CA ARG A 83 0.08 -3.39 1.27
C ARG A 83 1.58 -3.63 1.25
N ARG A 84 2.39 -2.57 1.18
CA ARG A 84 3.85 -2.68 1.28
C ARG A 84 4.29 -3.31 2.59
N CYS A 85 3.71 -2.90 3.73
CA CYS A 85 3.98 -3.52 5.03
C CYS A 85 3.51 -4.99 5.10
N LYS A 86 2.33 -5.30 4.55
CA LYS A 86 1.80 -6.67 4.49
C LYS A 86 2.64 -7.60 3.64
N CYS A 87 3.18 -7.11 2.52
CA CYS A 87 4.13 -7.86 1.71
C CYS A 87 5.37 -8.27 2.52
N GLN A 88 5.81 -7.43 3.46
CA GLN A 88 6.96 -7.72 4.32
C GLN A 88 6.59 -8.60 5.52
N ARG A 89 5.39 -8.45 6.07
CA ARG A 89 4.84 -9.25 7.17
C ARG A 89 3.40 -9.69 6.85
N PRO A 90 3.19 -10.91 6.33
CA PRO A 90 1.89 -11.43 5.90
C PRO A 90 0.80 -11.48 6.99
N ASP A 91 1.21 -11.43 8.26
CA ASP A 91 0.35 -11.31 9.45
C ASP A 91 -0.14 -9.87 9.72
N THR A 92 0.09 -8.93 8.80
CA THR A 92 -0.44 -7.57 8.88
C THR A 92 -1.87 -7.50 8.32
N ALA A 93 -2.84 -7.06 9.13
CA ALA A 93 -4.25 -6.94 8.76
C ALA A 93 -4.73 -5.48 8.74
N ALA A 94 -5.85 -5.24 8.07
CA ALA A 94 -6.48 -3.93 8.05
C ALA A 94 -8.01 -4.02 8.13
N CYS A 95 -8.60 -3.10 8.88
CA CYS A 95 -10.02 -2.78 8.89
C CYS A 95 -10.20 -1.41 8.22
N VAL A 96 -11.09 -1.28 7.25
CA VAL A 96 -11.41 -0.01 6.57
C VAL A 96 -12.85 0.35 6.83
N VAL A 97 -13.09 1.49 7.47
CA VAL A 97 -14.44 1.99 7.75
C VAL A 97 -14.79 3.07 6.72
N LEU A 98 -15.85 2.83 5.94
CA LEU A 98 -16.27 3.73 4.86
C LEU A 98 -17.79 3.92 4.87
N PRO A 99 -18.30 5.10 4.50
CA PRO A 99 -19.71 5.24 4.18
C PRO A 99 -20.09 4.30 3.03
N ALA A 100 -21.19 3.55 3.15
CA ALA A 100 -21.56 2.51 2.19
C ALA A 100 -21.73 3.07 0.75
N TYR A 101 -22.21 4.31 0.62
CA TYR A 101 -22.33 4.98 -0.68
C TYR A 101 -20.98 5.22 -1.40
N SER A 102 -19.85 5.08 -0.70
CA SER A 102 -18.50 5.23 -1.26
C SER A 102 -17.93 3.92 -1.81
N GLU A 103 -18.57 2.77 -1.52
CA GLU A 103 -18.09 1.44 -1.91
C GLU A 103 -17.80 1.35 -3.40
N ARG A 104 -18.73 1.78 -4.26
CA ARG A 104 -18.55 1.71 -5.72
C ARG A 104 -17.26 2.38 -6.19
N LYS A 105 -16.91 3.53 -5.61
CA LYS A 105 -15.69 4.28 -5.94
C LYS A 105 -14.44 3.69 -5.30
N ALA A 106 -14.58 3.03 -4.15
CA ALA A 106 -13.49 2.38 -3.43
C ALA A 106 -13.26 0.92 -3.84
N SER A 107 -14.15 0.33 -4.65
CA SER A 107 -14.17 -1.11 -4.98
C SER A 107 -12.82 -1.66 -5.45
N ALA A 108 -12.13 -0.95 -6.36
CA ALA A 108 -10.80 -1.32 -6.83
C ALA A 108 -9.74 -1.26 -5.70
N LEU A 109 -9.86 -0.29 -4.79
CA LEU A 109 -8.96 -0.17 -3.63
C LEU A 109 -9.23 -1.26 -2.59
N LEU A 110 -10.47 -1.73 -2.45
CA LEU A 110 -10.88 -2.75 -1.49
C LEU A 110 -10.77 -4.19 -2.05
N ALA A 111 -10.21 -4.37 -3.24
CA ALA A 111 -10.06 -5.69 -3.85
C ALA A 111 -9.31 -6.67 -2.91
N GLY A 112 -9.91 -7.83 -2.66
CA GLY A 112 -9.42 -8.86 -1.75
C GLY A 112 -9.92 -8.74 -0.30
N MET A 113 -10.53 -7.61 0.07
CA MET A 113 -11.13 -7.43 1.40
C MET A 113 -12.56 -7.98 1.45
N ARG A 114 -13.00 -8.39 2.63
CA ARG A 114 -14.37 -8.85 2.92
C ARG A 114 -15.13 -7.84 3.76
N LEU A 115 -16.41 -7.62 3.46
CA LEU A 115 -17.30 -6.87 4.34
C LEU A 115 -17.58 -7.71 5.60
N ILE A 116 -17.20 -7.20 6.79
CA ILE A 116 -17.39 -7.92 8.06
C ILE A 116 -18.49 -7.31 8.93
N ARG A 117 -18.80 -6.02 8.76
CA ARG A 117 -19.83 -5.32 9.54
C ARG A 117 -20.45 -4.20 8.71
N ARG A 118 -21.76 -4.03 8.84
CA ARG A 118 -22.50 -2.86 8.38
C ARG A 118 -23.20 -2.24 9.58
N PHE A 119 -23.03 -0.94 9.77
CA PHE A 119 -23.77 -0.13 10.73
C PHE A 119 -24.89 0.61 10.00
N GLU A 120 -26.10 0.56 10.55
CA GLU A 120 -27.27 1.17 9.95
C GLU A 120 -27.28 2.70 10.12
N PRO A 121 -28.00 3.45 9.26
CA PRO A 121 -28.23 4.88 9.48
C PRO A 121 -28.81 5.14 10.87
N GLY A 122 -28.37 6.22 11.51
CA GLY A 122 -28.69 6.58 12.89
C GLY A 122 -27.74 6.01 13.94
N THR A 123 -26.81 5.13 13.56
CA THR A 123 -25.79 4.61 14.49
C THR A 123 -24.84 5.71 14.95
N VAL A 124 -24.68 5.86 16.26
CA VAL A 124 -23.71 6.75 16.88
C VAL A 124 -22.36 6.04 16.87
N MET A 125 -21.43 6.48 16.01
CA MET A 125 -20.12 5.84 15.86
C MET A 125 -18.96 6.63 16.47
N PHE A 126 -19.13 7.93 16.62
CA PHE A 126 -18.05 8.83 17.00
C PHE A 126 -18.45 9.71 18.17
N ASN A 127 -17.47 10.05 19.01
CA ASN A 127 -17.51 11.23 19.86
C ASN A 127 -16.76 12.38 19.18
N GLY A 128 -17.27 13.58 19.39
CA GLY A 128 -16.54 14.81 19.13
C GLY A 128 -15.68 15.16 20.34
N VAL A 129 -14.89 16.21 20.19
CA VAL A 129 -14.10 16.78 21.27
C VAL A 129 -14.44 18.25 21.35
N ASP A 130 -14.76 18.76 22.55
CA ASP A 130 -14.97 20.19 22.75
C ASP A 130 -13.64 20.96 22.86
N LEU A 131 -13.73 22.27 23.08
CA LEU A 131 -12.55 23.14 23.22
C LEU A 131 -11.70 22.81 24.46
N SER A 132 -12.24 22.09 25.44
CA SER A 132 -11.53 21.65 26.63
C SER A 132 -10.84 20.30 26.45
N GLY A 133 -11.04 19.64 25.30
CA GLY A 133 -10.56 18.27 25.09
C GLY A 133 -11.54 17.20 25.60
N ALA A 134 -12.69 17.57 26.14
CA ALA A 134 -13.66 16.63 26.67
C ALA A 134 -14.48 15.98 25.54
N PRO A 135 -14.79 14.67 25.65
CA PRO A 135 -15.62 13.99 24.66
C PRO A 135 -17.05 14.52 24.70
N VAL A 136 -17.61 14.84 23.53
CA VAL A 136 -19.00 15.27 23.36
C VAL A 136 -19.73 14.28 22.48
N PRO A 137 -20.94 13.81 22.88
CA PRO A 137 -21.71 12.89 22.06
C PRO A 137 -22.09 13.56 20.72
N LEU A 138 -21.81 12.89 19.62
CA LEU A 138 -22.28 13.30 18.29
C LEU A 138 -23.58 12.58 17.94
N PRO A 139 -24.44 13.18 17.09
CA PRO A 139 -25.59 12.47 16.57
C PRO A 139 -25.16 11.25 15.73
N GLY A 140 -26.08 10.31 15.58
CA GLY A 140 -25.91 9.18 14.68
C GLY A 140 -25.65 9.62 13.24
N LEU A 141 -24.92 8.80 12.50
CA LEU A 141 -24.62 9.08 11.10
C LEU A 141 -25.88 8.94 10.24
N PRO A 142 -26.18 9.86 9.30
CA PRO A 142 -27.40 9.79 8.49
C PRO A 142 -27.32 8.76 7.35
N TYR A 143 -26.27 7.94 7.31
CA TYR A 143 -25.99 6.95 6.28
C TYR A 143 -25.43 5.69 6.91
N SER A 144 -25.50 4.57 6.19
CA SER A 144 -24.86 3.33 6.60
C SER A 144 -23.35 3.39 6.42
N VAL A 145 -22.65 2.62 7.26
CA VAL A 145 -21.19 2.52 7.26
C VAL A 145 -20.79 1.06 7.15
N ASP A 146 -19.89 0.79 6.22
CA ASP A 146 -19.35 -0.52 5.94
C ASP A 146 -17.94 -0.65 6.51
N VAL A 147 -17.66 -1.81 7.11
CA VAL A 147 -16.35 -2.17 7.62
C VAL A 147 -15.82 -3.34 6.80
N TRP A 148 -14.77 -3.06 6.05
CA TRP A 148 -14.06 -4.01 5.22
C TRP A 148 -12.84 -4.52 5.97
N PHE A 149 -12.56 -5.82 5.87
CA PHE A 149 -11.42 -6.44 6.52
C PHE A 149 -10.58 -7.17 5.48
N ASP A 150 -9.28 -6.92 5.51
CA ASP A 150 -8.31 -7.71 4.76
C ASP A 150 -7.80 -8.84 5.66
N PRO A 151 -8.17 -10.11 5.39
CA PRO A 151 -7.79 -11.23 6.24
C PRO A 151 -6.27 -11.44 6.25
N LEU A 152 -5.79 -12.04 7.33
CA LEU A 152 -4.42 -12.53 7.41
C LEU A 152 -4.19 -13.55 6.29
N LEU A 153 -3.03 -13.47 5.64
CA LEU A 153 -2.62 -14.55 4.74
C LEU A 153 -2.32 -15.77 5.62
N PRO A 154 -2.79 -16.97 5.25
CA PRO A 154 -2.53 -18.17 6.03
C PRO A 154 -1.02 -18.35 6.19
N HIS A 155 -0.54 -18.23 7.42
CA HIS A 155 0.78 -18.69 7.78
C HIS A 155 0.72 -20.22 7.73
N GLU A 156 1.27 -20.82 6.68
CA GLU A 156 1.55 -22.26 6.63
C GLU A 156 2.39 -22.61 7.88
N PRO A 157 1.80 -23.27 8.91
CA PRO A 157 2.49 -23.55 10.16
C PRO A 157 3.54 -24.63 9.87
N GLY A 158 4.78 -24.22 9.69
CA GLY A 158 5.87 -25.07 9.23
C GLY A 158 6.82 -24.38 8.25
N SER A 159 6.37 -23.30 7.59
CA SER A 159 7.25 -22.38 6.85
C SER A 159 7.85 -21.33 7.79
N ALA A 160 8.39 -21.77 8.93
CA ALA A 160 9.32 -20.97 9.74
C ALA A 160 10.70 -20.96 9.06
N THR A 161 10.72 -20.60 7.78
CA THR A 161 11.87 -19.91 7.25
C THR A 161 11.58 -18.44 7.51
N ASP A 162 12.58 -17.73 8.00
CA ASP A 162 12.69 -16.28 7.97
C ASP A 162 12.59 -15.77 6.51
N PHE A 163 11.46 -16.00 5.85
CA PHE A 163 11.08 -15.32 4.63
C PHE A 163 10.64 -13.93 5.05
N GLU A 164 11.64 -13.10 5.37
CA GLU A 164 11.79 -11.90 4.58
C GLU A 164 11.53 -12.31 3.13
N PRO A 165 10.48 -11.86 2.42
CA PRO A 165 10.47 -11.92 0.97
C PRO A 165 11.47 -10.87 0.49
N SER A 166 12.71 -11.01 0.94
CA SER A 166 13.82 -10.33 0.38
C SER A 166 14.01 -10.98 -0.96
N ILE A 167 13.90 -10.17 -1.99
CA ILE A 167 14.48 -10.43 -3.29
C ILE A 167 15.92 -11.00 -3.14
N ARG A 168 16.62 -10.79 -2.01
CA ARG A 168 17.86 -11.50 -1.63
C ARG A 168 17.79 -13.02 -1.66
N ALA A 169 16.67 -13.67 -1.37
CA ALA A 169 16.59 -15.14 -1.40
C ALA A 169 16.51 -15.70 -2.84
N MET A 170 16.09 -14.88 -3.80
CA MET A 170 16.15 -15.21 -5.25
C MET A 170 17.45 -14.74 -5.91
N LEU A 171 18.23 -13.88 -5.24
CA LEU A 171 19.66 -13.74 -5.53
C LEU A 171 20.34 -15.02 -5.06
N SER A 172 20.52 -15.98 -5.96
CA SER A 172 21.31 -17.18 -5.63
C SER A 172 22.63 -16.76 -4.98
N PRO A 173 23.20 -17.55 -4.04
CA PRO A 173 24.54 -17.29 -3.50
C PRO A 173 25.62 -17.14 -4.59
N LYS A 174 25.36 -17.66 -5.80
CA LYS A 174 26.19 -17.45 -7.00
C LYS A 174 26.17 -16.01 -7.53
N ALA A 175 25.07 -15.27 -7.36
CA ALA A 175 24.96 -13.87 -7.77
C ALA A 175 25.72 -12.94 -6.81
N LEU A 176 25.61 -13.16 -5.50
CA LEU A 176 26.34 -12.38 -4.48
C LEU A 176 27.87 -12.60 -4.53
N ALA A 177 28.32 -13.79 -4.93
CA ALA A 177 29.75 -14.10 -5.04
C ALA A 177 30.44 -13.43 -6.24
N MET A 178 29.68 -12.94 -7.23
CA MET A 178 30.22 -12.28 -8.43
C MET A 178 30.15 -10.74 -8.38
N THR A 179 29.33 -10.17 -7.50
CA THR A 179 29.14 -8.71 -7.39
C THR A 179 29.39 -8.27 -5.94
N GLY A 180 30.62 -7.85 -5.63
CA GLY A 180 30.96 -7.30 -4.31
C GLY A 180 30.00 -6.15 -3.92
N ALA A 181 29.59 -6.09 -2.64
CA ALA A 181 28.62 -5.11 -2.11
C ALA A 181 27.43 -4.83 -3.05
N GLY A 182 26.94 -5.91 -3.68
CA GLY A 182 26.43 -5.92 -5.04
C GLY A 182 25.03 -5.36 -5.26
N VAL A 183 24.93 -4.63 -6.37
CA VAL A 183 23.70 -4.25 -7.08
C VAL A 183 22.72 -5.45 -7.12
N PRO A 184 21.47 -5.30 -6.61
CA PRO A 184 20.53 -6.41 -6.50
C PRO A 184 20.00 -6.83 -7.89
N LEU A 185 20.63 -7.85 -8.48
CA LEU A 185 20.32 -8.37 -9.82
C LEU A 185 19.59 -9.71 -9.77
N ILE A 186 18.31 -9.75 -10.13
CA ILE A 186 17.55 -11.00 -10.28
C ILE A 186 17.42 -11.42 -11.75
N GLN A 187 17.13 -12.69 -11.97
CA GLN A 187 16.73 -13.18 -13.29
C GLN A 187 15.21 -13.33 -13.36
N VAL A 188 14.59 -12.81 -14.43
CA VAL A 188 13.16 -12.99 -14.71
C VAL A 188 12.96 -13.53 -16.12
N GLY A 189 11.99 -14.42 -16.28
CA GLY A 189 11.60 -14.94 -17.59
C GLY A 189 10.60 -14.03 -18.29
N VAL A 190 10.80 -13.74 -19.57
CA VAL A 190 9.87 -13.01 -20.45
C VAL A 190 9.83 -13.72 -21.79
N ALA A 191 8.65 -14.21 -22.18
CA ALA A 191 8.45 -14.91 -23.45
C ALA A 191 9.49 -16.03 -23.73
N GLY A 192 9.91 -16.75 -22.68
CA GLY A 192 10.90 -17.82 -22.78
C GLY A 192 12.37 -17.38 -22.79
N ARG A 193 12.64 -16.09 -22.56
CA ARG A 193 14.00 -15.52 -22.42
C ARG A 193 14.23 -15.03 -21.01
N ASP A 194 15.47 -15.10 -20.54
CA ASP A 194 15.85 -14.57 -19.23
C ASP A 194 16.39 -13.13 -19.37
N LEU A 195 15.85 -12.22 -18.56
CA LEU A 195 16.33 -10.85 -18.42
C LEU A 195 17.10 -10.69 -17.10
N LYS A 196 18.14 -9.85 -17.11
CA LYS A 196 18.84 -9.42 -15.90
C LYS A 196 18.18 -8.15 -15.38
N VAL A 197 17.48 -8.28 -14.25
CA VAL A 197 16.72 -7.20 -13.64
C VAL A 197 17.49 -6.61 -12.48
N LEU A 198 17.77 -5.31 -12.56
CA LEU A 198 18.18 -4.50 -11.42
C LEU A 198 16.94 -4.06 -10.64
N VAL A 199 16.89 -4.43 -9.36
CA VAL A 199 15.86 -3.97 -8.43
C VAL A 199 16.29 -2.64 -7.82
N ASP A 200 15.72 -1.53 -8.30
CA ASP A 200 16.13 -0.19 -7.91
C ASP A 200 14.96 0.59 -7.29
N THR A 201 14.92 0.65 -5.96
CA THR A 201 13.92 1.45 -5.24
C THR A 201 14.08 2.96 -5.44
N GLY A 202 15.21 3.42 -5.97
CA GLY A 202 15.45 4.82 -6.35
C GLY A 202 14.86 5.20 -7.70
N ALA A 203 14.53 4.22 -8.54
CA ALA A 203 13.83 4.44 -9.81
C ALA A 203 12.32 4.60 -9.58
N SER A 204 11.72 5.63 -10.17
CA SER A 204 10.27 5.88 -10.06
C SER A 204 9.44 4.88 -10.85
N ASP A 205 9.99 4.39 -11.96
CA ASP A 205 9.31 3.55 -12.94
C ASP A 205 10.18 2.38 -13.37
N ASP A 206 9.60 1.45 -14.12
CA ASP A 206 10.36 0.37 -14.75
C ASP A 206 10.96 0.81 -16.09
N PHE A 207 12.15 0.30 -16.39
CA PHE A 207 12.86 0.59 -17.63
C PHE A 207 13.39 -0.69 -18.28
N ILE A 208 13.42 -0.72 -19.60
CA ILE A 208 14.01 -1.82 -20.38
C ILE A 208 14.84 -1.25 -21.53
N SER A 209 15.94 -1.92 -21.89
CA SER A 209 16.76 -1.51 -23.02
C SER A 209 16.06 -1.76 -24.35
N GLU A 210 16.29 -0.88 -25.32
CA GLU A 210 15.83 -1.04 -26.70
C GLU A 210 16.32 -2.35 -27.31
N ALA A 211 17.56 -2.76 -27.01
CA ALA A 211 18.14 -4.01 -27.48
C ALA A 211 17.29 -5.23 -27.08
N GLU A 212 16.82 -5.32 -25.83
CA GLU A 212 15.96 -6.43 -25.40
C GLU A 212 14.56 -6.35 -26.00
N VAL A 213 14.00 -5.15 -26.13
CA VAL A 213 12.69 -4.96 -26.78
C VAL A 213 12.73 -5.45 -28.24
N ASN A 214 13.79 -5.09 -28.96
CA ASN A 214 14.02 -5.56 -30.33
C ASN A 214 14.23 -7.08 -30.37
N ALA A 215 14.99 -7.62 -29.41
CA ALA A 215 15.24 -9.06 -29.33
C ALA A 215 13.96 -9.86 -28.99
N LEU A 216 13.02 -9.26 -28.27
CA LEU A 216 11.69 -9.82 -28.00
C LEU A 216 10.71 -9.64 -29.18
N GLY A 217 11.11 -8.95 -30.25
CA GLY A 217 10.24 -8.67 -31.40
C GLY A 217 9.07 -7.75 -31.07
N LEU A 218 9.23 -6.89 -30.05
CA LEU A 218 8.19 -5.97 -29.61
C LEU A 218 8.40 -4.58 -30.23
N THR A 219 7.29 -3.88 -30.50
CA THR A 219 7.32 -2.50 -30.97
C THR A 219 6.88 -1.57 -29.84
N PRO A 220 7.71 -0.60 -29.40
CA PRO A 220 7.31 0.39 -28.42
C PRO A 220 6.08 1.19 -28.88
N LYS A 221 5.13 1.39 -27.98
CA LYS A 221 4.01 2.33 -28.16
C LYS A 221 4.42 3.72 -27.70
N SER A 222 3.77 4.75 -28.24
CA SER A 222 4.01 6.12 -27.82
C SER A 222 3.81 6.28 -26.31
N SER A 223 4.65 7.14 -25.73
CA SER A 223 4.64 7.52 -24.33
C SER A 223 4.27 8.99 -24.21
N GLU A 224 3.57 9.37 -23.14
CA GLU A 224 3.34 10.78 -22.80
C GLU A 224 4.64 11.49 -22.37
N TRP A 225 5.65 10.71 -21.98
CA TRP A 225 6.94 11.16 -21.49
C TRP A 225 7.98 10.96 -22.57
N SER A 226 8.78 12.01 -22.83
CA SER A 226 9.84 12.00 -23.85
C SER A 226 11.23 11.73 -23.29
N HIS A 227 11.43 11.89 -21.98
CA HIS A 227 12.71 11.70 -21.33
C HIS A 227 12.56 11.27 -19.86
N VAL A 228 13.58 10.59 -19.36
CA VAL A 228 13.81 10.28 -17.94
C VAL A 228 15.00 11.09 -17.43
N THR A 229 14.96 11.49 -16.15
CA THR A 229 16.10 12.11 -15.46
C THR A 229 16.86 11.04 -14.68
N LEU A 230 18.16 10.95 -14.95
CA LEU A 230 19.07 10.00 -14.32
C LEU A 230 19.57 10.52 -12.97
N ALA A 231 20.21 9.64 -12.19
CA ALA A 231 20.72 9.97 -10.85
C ALA A 231 21.79 11.08 -10.86
N ASP A 232 22.52 11.25 -11.96
CA ASP A 232 23.50 12.32 -12.16
C ASP A 232 22.86 13.65 -12.64
N GLY A 233 21.54 13.69 -12.76
CA GLY A 233 20.78 14.83 -13.31
C GLY A 233 20.75 14.87 -14.85
N GLY A 234 21.44 13.94 -15.52
CA GLY A 234 21.38 13.74 -16.95
C GLY A 234 19.98 13.37 -17.44
N LYS A 235 19.76 13.50 -18.75
CA LYS A 235 18.49 13.13 -19.38
C LYS A 235 18.72 12.09 -20.46
N GLN A 236 17.85 11.09 -20.50
CA GLN A 236 17.83 10.09 -21.55
C GLN A 236 16.46 10.03 -22.21
N SER A 237 16.43 9.87 -23.52
CA SER A 237 15.18 9.80 -24.29
C SER A 237 14.41 8.51 -24.01
N ILE A 238 13.09 8.65 -23.91
CA ILE A 238 12.15 7.54 -23.84
C ILE A 238 11.65 7.26 -25.25
N LEU A 239 11.90 6.06 -25.76
CA LEU A 239 11.48 5.63 -27.09
C LEU A 239 10.01 5.20 -27.14
N GLY A 240 9.45 4.85 -25.98
CA GLY A 240 8.06 4.44 -25.85
C GLY A 240 7.83 3.58 -24.61
N ARG A 241 6.76 2.81 -24.63
CA ARG A 241 6.44 1.79 -23.61
C ARG A 241 6.10 0.46 -24.26
N VAL A 242 6.45 -0.63 -23.58
CA VAL A 242 6.02 -1.98 -23.94
C VAL A 242 5.26 -2.60 -22.78
N THR A 243 4.47 -3.64 -23.05
CA THR A 243 3.83 -4.43 -21.99
C THR A 243 4.53 -5.78 -21.91
N LEU A 244 5.07 -6.11 -20.74
CA LEU A 244 5.80 -7.35 -20.51
C LEU A 244 5.12 -8.17 -19.42
N ARG A 245 5.07 -9.49 -19.62
CA ARG A 245 4.66 -10.44 -18.59
C ARG A 245 5.90 -11.12 -18.04
N LEU A 246 6.35 -10.66 -16.88
CA LEU A 246 7.50 -11.17 -16.17
C LEU A 246 7.13 -12.46 -15.42
N CYS A 247 8.03 -13.42 -15.45
CA CYS A 247 7.92 -14.70 -14.76
C CYS A 247 9.06 -14.81 -13.75
N LEU A 248 8.72 -14.90 -12.46
CA LEU A 248 9.69 -15.08 -11.38
C LEU A 248 9.25 -16.32 -10.57
N GLY A 249 9.79 -17.49 -10.93
CA GLY A 249 9.32 -18.76 -10.38
C GLY A 249 7.81 -18.98 -10.66
N PRO A 250 6.95 -19.17 -9.65
CA PRO A 250 5.51 -19.27 -9.83
C PRO A 250 4.83 -17.90 -10.06
N LEU A 251 5.49 -16.80 -9.70
CA LEU A 251 4.93 -15.46 -9.79
C LEU A 251 4.84 -14.99 -11.25
N ARG A 252 3.75 -14.29 -11.58
CA ARG A 252 3.51 -13.67 -12.88
C ARG A 252 3.12 -12.23 -12.67
N ILE A 253 3.92 -11.30 -13.18
CA ILE A 253 3.70 -9.86 -13.04
C ILE A 253 3.56 -9.26 -14.45
N THR A 254 2.56 -8.40 -14.65
CA THR A 254 2.46 -7.61 -15.89
C THR A 254 2.98 -6.21 -15.60
N THR A 255 3.99 -5.79 -16.33
CA THR A 255 4.63 -4.47 -16.19
C THR A 255 4.52 -3.68 -17.49
N GLN A 256 4.68 -2.36 -17.40
CA GLN A 256 4.67 -1.46 -18.56
C GLN A 256 5.91 -0.56 -18.57
N PRO A 257 7.13 -1.12 -18.73
CA PRO A 257 8.35 -0.36 -18.65
C PRO A 257 8.47 0.66 -19.79
N TYR A 258 9.20 1.73 -19.50
CA TYR A 258 9.69 2.67 -20.50
C TYR A 258 10.89 2.07 -21.23
N VAL A 259 10.95 2.30 -22.54
CA VAL A 259 12.05 1.82 -23.39
C VAL A 259 13.10 2.93 -23.50
N LEU A 260 14.33 2.61 -23.09
CA LEU A 260 15.48 3.50 -23.18
C LEU A 260 16.47 2.97 -24.23
N CYS A 261 17.17 3.85 -24.94
CA CYS A 261 18.18 3.45 -25.93
C CYS A 261 19.24 2.54 -25.30
N GLU A 262 19.70 2.90 -24.11
CA GLU A 262 20.77 2.20 -23.40
C GLU A 262 20.42 2.07 -21.91
N LEU A 263 20.83 0.98 -21.30
CA LEU A 263 20.82 0.78 -19.85
C LEU A 263 22.25 0.49 -19.39
N THR A 264 22.46 0.51 -18.08
CA THR A 264 23.75 0.11 -17.49
C THR A 264 24.16 -1.30 -17.93
N ASP A 265 25.44 -1.53 -18.19
CA ASP A 265 25.97 -2.81 -18.69
C ASP A 265 25.64 -4.04 -17.81
N VAL A 266 25.27 -3.80 -16.56
CA VAL A 266 24.98 -4.84 -15.56
C VAL A 266 23.55 -5.37 -15.61
N ALA A 267 22.60 -4.62 -16.20
CA ALA A 267 21.19 -4.95 -16.21
C ALA A 267 20.53 -4.63 -17.56
N THR A 268 19.63 -5.51 -17.98
CA THR A 268 18.85 -5.30 -19.22
C THR A 268 17.43 -4.79 -18.93
N TYR A 269 17.05 -4.78 -17.65
CA TYR A 269 15.79 -4.24 -17.14
C TYR A 269 16.03 -3.62 -15.76
N ILE A 270 15.37 -2.50 -15.48
CA ILE A 270 15.32 -1.88 -14.15
C ILE A 270 13.88 -2.01 -13.65
N MET A 271 13.71 -2.65 -12.49
CA MET A 271 12.45 -2.74 -11.78
C MET A 271 12.41 -1.64 -10.73
N GLY A 272 11.57 -0.64 -11.00
CA GLY A 272 11.42 0.54 -10.15
C GLY A 272 10.31 0.40 -9.13
N SER A 273 10.13 1.46 -8.35
CA SER A 273 9.08 1.55 -7.32
C SER A 273 7.64 1.50 -7.85
N SER A 274 7.42 1.60 -9.17
CA SER A 274 6.10 1.36 -9.77
C SER A 274 5.65 -0.10 -9.70
N THR A 275 6.60 -1.04 -9.61
CA THR A 275 6.35 -2.48 -9.60
C THR A 275 6.69 -3.14 -8.26
N LEU A 276 7.64 -2.59 -7.50
CA LEU A 276 8.01 -3.04 -6.15
C LEU A 276 6.98 -2.66 -5.09
#